data_AF-A0A969JQY3-F1
#
_entry.id   AF-A0A969JQY3-F1
#
_cell.length_a   1.000
_cell.length_b   1.000
_cell.length_c   1.000
_cell.angle_alpha   90.00
_cell.angle_beta   90.00
_cell.angle_gamma   90.00
#
_symmetry.space_group_name_H-M   'P 1'
#
loop_
_entity.id
_entity.type
_entity.pdbx_description
1 polymer ?
#
loop_
_entity_poly.entity_id
_entity_poly.type
_entity_poly.pdbx_seq_one_letter_code
_entity_poly.pdbx_strand_id
1 'polypeptide(L)'
;MDQVRDMLKNPTTAGIGGLVVGLIIGLFVLGWWLWPVQWENAAAGDLRADSRVDYLRMAIDSYADSSDAVTAQRRWAELGDAAVETLTTIEESPAPQSPANIVAFKAVVAS
;
A
#
# COMPACT_ATOMS: atom_id res chain seq x y z
N MET A 1 18.65 47.64 -0.45
CA MET A 1 19.47 46.66 -1.18
C MET A 1 20.85 46.48 -0.55
N ASP A 2 21.34 47.46 0.22
CA ASP A 2 22.66 47.37 0.88
C ASP A 2 22.69 46.41 2.07
N GLN A 3 21.59 46.29 2.83
CA GLN A 3 21.50 45.38 3.97
C GLN A 3 21.67 43.91 3.57
N VAL A 4 21.12 43.49 2.43
CA VAL A 4 21.28 42.12 1.90
C VAL A 4 22.75 41.87 1.52
N ARG A 5 23.42 42.87 0.94
CA ARG A 5 24.84 42.78 0.58
C ARG A 5 25.74 42.73 1.81
N ASP A 6 25.41 43.45 2.87
CA ASP A 6 26.16 43.39 4.13
C ASP A 6 25.93 42.07 4.88
N MET A 7 24.73 41.49 4.83
CA MET A 7 24.46 40.15 5.37
C MET A 7 25.23 39.05 4.62
N LEU A 8 25.50 39.22 3.33
CA LEU A 8 26.28 38.27 2.51
C LEU A 8 27.80 38.34 2.76
N LYS A 9 28.31 39.42 3.38
CA LYS A 9 29.75 39.55 3.72
C LYS A 9 30.13 38.73 4.97
N ASN A 10 29.17 38.45 5.84
CA ASN A 10 29.39 37.57 6.98
C ASN A 10 29.22 36.11 6.52
N PRO A 11 30.30 35.28 6.52
CA PRO A 11 30.26 33.93 5.98
C PRO A 11 29.20 33.05 6.67
N THR A 12 28.90 33.29 7.95
CA THR A 12 27.89 32.55 8.70
C THR A 12 26.47 32.89 8.22
N THR A 13 26.16 34.16 8.02
CA THR A 13 24.84 34.60 7.54
C THR A 13 24.61 34.23 6.08
N ALA A 14 25.65 34.32 5.24
CA ALA A 14 25.61 33.83 3.87
C ALA A 14 25.41 32.30 3.82
N GLY A 15 26.09 31.55 4.69
CA GLY A 15 25.93 30.11 4.80
C GLY A 15 24.51 29.69 5.21
N ILE A 16 23.95 30.35 6.23
CA ILE A 16 22.57 30.08 6.69
C ILE A 16 21.56 30.45 5.59
N GLY A 17 21.73 31.61 4.94
CA GLY A 17 20.85 32.03 3.84
C GLY A 17 20.88 31.05 2.67
N GLY A 18 22.07 30.59 2.27
CA GLY A 18 22.24 29.59 1.21
C GLY A 18 21.60 28.25 1.55
N LEU A 19 21.72 27.79 2.81
CA LEU A 19 21.10 26.55 3.27
C LEU A 19 19.58 26.64 3.25
N VAL A 20 19.00 27.75 3.73
CA VAL A 20 17.55 27.96 3.72
C VAL A 20 17.01 27.97 2.29
N VAL A 21 17.66 28.69 1.37
CA VAL A 21 17.25 28.73 -0.03
C VAL A 21 17.43 27.37 -0.70
N GLY A 22 18.54 26.67 -0.42
CA GLY A 22 18.79 25.32 -0.91
C GLY A 22 17.75 24.31 -0.45
N LEU A 23 17.32 24.37 0.81
CA LEU A 23 16.25 23.50 1.34
C LEU A 23 14.90 23.81 0.72
N ILE A 24 14.57 25.09 0.51
CA ILE A 24 13.30 25.47 -0.12
C ILE A 24 13.24 24.93 -1.56
N ILE A 25 14.31 25.12 -2.34
CA ILE A 25 14.38 24.64 -3.71
C ILE A 25 14.41 23.10 -3.75
N GLY A 26 15.26 22.49 -2.93
CA GLY A 26 15.42 21.04 -2.88
C GLY A 26 14.14 20.31 -2.45
N LEU A 27 13.47 20.81 -1.42
CA LEU A 27 12.28 20.13 -0.88
C LEU A 27 11.03 20.44 -1.71
N PHE A 28 10.73 21.72 -1.99
CA PHE A 28 9.45 22.08 -2.60
C PHE A 28 9.47 22.00 -4.13
N VAL A 29 10.55 22.42 -4.78
CA VAL A 29 10.63 22.42 -6.25
C VAL A 29 10.99 21.03 -6.76
N LEU A 30 12.00 20.40 -6.18
CA LEU A 30 12.42 19.08 -6.66
C LEU A 30 11.57 17.94 -6.06
N GLY A 31 11.29 17.98 -4.75
CA GLY A 31 10.60 16.88 -4.05
C GLY A 31 9.08 16.79 -4.23
N TRP A 32 8.40 17.87 -4.66
CA TRP A 32 6.93 17.87 -4.82
C TRP A 32 6.45 18.34 -6.20
N TRP A 33 7.16 19.25 -6.86
CA TRP A 33 6.76 19.78 -8.17
C TRP A 33 7.33 19.00 -9.35
N LEU A 34 8.64 18.73 -9.35
CA LEU A 34 9.29 17.94 -10.40
C LEU A 34 9.06 16.43 -10.21
N TRP A 35 9.04 15.97 -8.95
CA TRP A 35 8.91 14.55 -8.62
C TRP A 35 7.77 14.30 -7.62
N PRO A 36 6.49 14.39 -8.05
CA PRO A 36 5.37 14.21 -7.15
C PRO A 36 5.39 12.81 -6.53
N VAL A 37 5.12 12.72 -5.23
CA VAL A 37 4.97 11.44 -4.53
C VAL A 37 3.65 10.79 -4.96
N GLN A 38 3.76 9.66 -5.67
CA GLN A 38 2.62 8.82 -6.03
C GLN A 38 2.48 7.75 -4.95
N TRP A 39 1.41 7.84 -4.13
CA TRP A 39 0.98 6.72 -3.29
C TRP A 39 -0.13 5.99 -4.03
N GLU A 40 0.26 5.02 -4.84
CA GLU A 40 -0.66 4.28 -5.67
C GLU A 40 -1.31 3.16 -4.84
N ASN A 41 -2.62 3.30 -4.62
CA ASN A 41 -3.58 2.32 -4.08
C ASN A 41 -3.00 0.96 -3.68
N ALA A 42 -2.54 0.84 -2.43
CA ALA A 42 -2.14 -0.46 -1.88
C ALA A 42 -3.33 -1.42 -1.95
N ALA A 43 -3.26 -2.39 -2.85
CA ALA A 43 -4.25 -3.44 -2.99
C ALA A 43 -4.08 -4.46 -1.86
N ALA A 44 -5.04 -5.38 -1.69
CA ALA A 44 -4.89 -6.45 -0.71
C ALA A 44 -3.62 -7.30 -0.97
N GLY A 45 -3.15 -7.36 -2.22
CA GLY A 45 -1.88 -8.00 -2.59
C GLY A 45 -0.63 -7.33 -2.00
N ASP A 46 -0.66 -6.01 -1.77
CA ASP A 46 0.48 -5.25 -1.23
C ASP A 46 0.64 -5.41 0.29
N LEU A 47 -0.32 -6.06 0.95
CA LEU A 47 -0.26 -6.37 2.36
C LEU A 47 0.87 -7.35 2.67
N ARG A 48 1.37 -7.32 3.90
CA ARG A 48 2.27 -8.37 4.43
C ARG A 48 1.58 -9.74 4.36
N ALA A 49 2.37 -10.81 4.24
CA ALA A 49 1.87 -12.16 4.04
C ALA A 49 0.86 -12.62 5.11
N ASP A 50 1.10 -12.29 6.39
CA ASP A 50 0.16 -12.56 7.49
C ASP A 50 -1.16 -11.80 7.30
N SER A 51 -1.09 -10.53 6.91
CA SER A 51 -2.26 -9.69 6.68
C SER A 51 -3.06 -10.10 5.44
N ARG A 52 -2.41 -10.66 4.40
CA ARG A 52 -3.10 -11.25 3.24
C ARG A 52 -3.94 -12.46 3.65
N VAL A 53 -3.40 -13.30 4.53
CA VAL A 53 -4.12 -14.46 5.07
C VAL A 53 -5.37 -13.99 5.81
N ASP A 54 -5.25 -13.01 6.70
CA ASP A 54 -6.41 -12.47 7.42
C ASP A 54 -7.44 -11.83 6.49
N TYR A 55 -7.00 -11.09 5.47
CA TYR A 55 -7.88 -10.53 4.44
C TYR A 55 -8.65 -11.62 3.69
N LEU A 56 -7.96 -12.65 3.19
CA LEU A 56 -8.58 -13.72 2.40
C LEU A 56 -9.53 -14.58 3.26
N ARG A 57 -9.19 -14.78 4.54
CA ARG A 57 -10.05 -15.39 5.55
C ARG A 57 -11.38 -14.65 5.70
N MET A 58 -11.34 -13.32 5.83
CA MET A 58 -12.56 -12.51 5.85
C MET A 58 -13.34 -12.59 4.54
N ALA A 59 -12.66 -12.68 3.39
CA ALA A 59 -13.33 -12.85 2.10
C ALA A 59 -14.06 -14.20 2.02
N ILE A 60 -13.44 -15.28 2.50
CA ILE A 60 -14.04 -16.62 2.58
C ILE A 60 -15.25 -16.61 3.53
N ASP A 61 -15.13 -16.02 4.71
CA ASP A 61 -16.23 -15.98 5.69
C ASP A 61 -17.41 -15.15 5.19
N SER A 62 -17.13 -14.00 4.57
CA SER A 62 -18.15 -13.17 3.95
C SER A 62 -18.87 -13.86 2.81
N TYR A 63 -18.17 -14.67 2.01
CA TYR A 63 -18.81 -15.48 0.96
C TYR A 63 -19.63 -16.62 1.57
N ALA A 64 -19.15 -17.26 2.63
CA ALA A 64 -19.88 -18.32 3.30
C ALA A 64 -21.21 -17.83 3.89
N ASP A 65 -21.25 -16.58 4.38
CA ASP A 65 -22.45 -15.95 4.93
C ASP A 65 -23.40 -15.41 3.85
N SER A 66 -22.88 -14.68 2.86
CA SER A 66 -23.69 -13.97 1.85
C SER A 66 -23.95 -14.75 0.56
N SER A 67 -23.12 -15.76 0.26
CA SER A 67 -23.05 -16.43 -1.05
C SER A 67 -22.86 -15.47 -2.24
N ASP A 68 -22.35 -14.26 -2.01
CA ASP A 68 -22.11 -13.26 -3.07
C ASP A 68 -20.81 -13.55 -3.82
N ALA A 69 -20.96 -14.23 -4.96
CA ALA A 69 -19.86 -14.59 -5.85
C ALA A 69 -19.13 -13.38 -6.46
N VAL A 70 -19.85 -12.29 -6.73
CA VAL A 70 -19.26 -11.09 -7.35
C VAL A 70 -18.31 -10.42 -6.37
N THR A 71 -18.74 -10.28 -5.12
CA THR A 71 -17.88 -9.74 -4.06
C THR A 71 -16.68 -10.64 -3.78
N ALA A 72 -16.87 -11.96 -3.77
CA ALA A 72 -15.77 -12.92 -3.60
C ALA A 72 -14.71 -12.79 -4.71
N GLN A 73 -15.13 -12.76 -5.98
CA GLN A 73 -14.23 -12.58 -7.13
C GLN A 73 -13.50 -11.23 -7.10
N ARG A 74 -14.18 -10.15 -6.72
CA ARG A 74 -13.55 -8.83 -6.58
C ARG A 74 -12.46 -8.84 -5.52
N ARG A 75 -12.75 -9.38 -4.32
CA ARG A 75 -11.76 -9.45 -3.22
C ARG A 75 -10.61 -10.38 -3.55
N TRP A 76 -10.87 -11.48 -4.26
CA TRP A 76 -9.83 -12.33 -4.80
C TRP A 76 -8.92 -11.57 -5.77
N ALA A 77 -9.49 -10.81 -6.70
CA ALA A 77 -8.72 -10.01 -7.66
C ALA A 77 -7.86 -8.92 -6.98
N GLU A 78 -8.29 -8.40 -5.82
CA GLU A 78 -7.50 -7.45 -5.03
C GLU A 78 -6.20 -8.06 -4.46
N LEU A 79 -6.10 -9.38 -4.27
CA LEU A 79 -4.85 -10.03 -3.90
C LEU A 79 -3.88 -10.20 -5.08
N GLY A 80 -4.39 -10.15 -6.31
CA GLY A 80 -3.60 -10.37 -7.52
C GLY A 80 -2.77 -11.66 -7.46
N ASP A 81 -1.48 -11.55 -7.74
CA ASP A 81 -0.54 -12.69 -7.80
C ASP A 81 -0.39 -13.42 -6.46
N ALA A 82 -0.62 -12.72 -5.34
CA ALA A 82 -0.51 -13.30 -4.00
C ALA A 82 -1.72 -14.18 -3.62
N ALA A 83 -2.80 -14.18 -4.41
CA ALA A 83 -4.04 -14.86 -4.07
C ALA A 83 -3.86 -16.38 -3.90
N VAL A 84 -3.17 -17.03 -4.84
CA VAL A 84 -2.96 -18.49 -4.85
C VAL A 84 -2.06 -18.91 -3.69
N GLU A 85 -0.94 -18.21 -3.47
CA GLU A 85 -0.03 -18.47 -2.35
C GLU A 85 -0.79 -18.34 -1.01
N THR A 86 -1.53 -17.25 -0.84
CA THR A 86 -2.31 -16.99 0.38
C THR A 86 -3.37 -18.07 0.60
N LEU A 87 -4.03 -18.54 -0.46
CA LEU A 87 -5.00 -19.63 -0.37
C LEU A 87 -4.33 -20.94 0.05
N THR A 88 -3.15 -21.27 -0.49
CA THR A 88 -2.40 -22.46 -0.08
C THR A 88 -2.02 -22.41 1.41
N THR A 89 -1.60 -21.26 1.91
CA THR A 89 -1.34 -21.08 3.35
C THR A 89 -2.58 -21.32 4.20
N ILE A 90 -3.76 -20.90 3.74
CA ILE A 90 -5.03 -21.18 4.42
C ILE A 90 -5.39 -22.67 4.32
N GLU A 91 -5.16 -23.33 3.19
CA GLU A 91 -5.41 -24.76 3.03
C GLU A 91 -4.52 -25.61 3.96
N GLU A 92 -3.28 -25.19 4.20
CA GLU A 92 -2.35 -25.84 5.16
C GLU A 92 -2.76 -25.62 6.63
N SER A 93 -3.40 -24.48 6.93
CA SER A 93 -3.89 -24.14 8.26
C SER A 93 -5.32 -23.56 8.20
N PRO A 94 -6.35 -24.43 8.08
CA PRO A 94 -7.72 -24.00 7.78
C PRO A 94 -8.40 -23.19 8.88
N ALA A 95 -8.03 -23.39 10.14
CA ALA A 95 -8.71 -22.75 11.26
C ALA A 95 -8.54 -21.21 11.23
N PRO A 96 -9.60 -20.42 11.40
CA PRO A 96 -10.94 -20.80 11.90
C PRO A 96 -11.96 -21.25 10.85
N GLN A 97 -11.65 -21.17 9.56
CA GLN A 97 -12.58 -21.52 8.48
C GLN A 97 -12.82 -23.03 8.41
N SER A 98 -14.04 -23.42 8.03
CA SER A 98 -14.33 -24.81 7.71
C SER A 98 -13.71 -25.18 6.35
N PRO A 99 -13.20 -26.41 6.16
CA PRO A 99 -12.72 -26.86 4.85
C PRO A 99 -13.78 -26.73 3.73
N ALA A 100 -15.06 -26.87 4.08
CA ALA A 100 -16.16 -26.69 3.14
C ALA A 100 -16.28 -25.24 2.63
N ASN A 101 -16.12 -24.24 3.50
CA ASN A 101 -16.17 -22.82 3.12
C ASN A 101 -15.01 -22.46 2.17
N ILE A 102 -13.81 -22.99 2.44
CA ILE A 102 -12.64 -22.78 1.60
C ILE A 102 -12.88 -23.37 0.20
N VAL A 103 -13.39 -24.60 0.12
CA VAL A 103 -13.72 -25.26 -1.16
C VAL A 103 -14.81 -24.51 -1.92
N ALA A 104 -15.86 -24.04 -1.24
CA ALA A 104 -16.95 -23.28 -1.85
C ALA A 104 -16.46 -21.95 -2.42
N PHE A 105 -15.61 -21.22 -1.67
CA PHE A 105 -14.99 -19.99 -2.14
C PHE A 105 -14.09 -20.26 -3.37
N LYS A 106 -13.23 -21.28 -3.28
CA LYS A 106 -12.33 -21.70 -4.38
C LYS A 106 -13.07 -22.00 -5.68
N ALA A 107 -14.23 -22.65 -5.59
CA ALA A 107 -15.05 -22.97 -6.76
C ALA A 107 -15.54 -21.72 -7.51
N VAL A 108 -15.69 -20.58 -6.81
CA VAL A 108 -16.19 -19.32 -7.39
C VAL A 108 -15.07 -18.41 -7.88
N VAL A 109 -13.87 -18.50 -7.29
CA VAL A 109 -12.73 -17.66 -7.70
C VAL A 109 -11.83 -18.30 -8.75
N ALA A 110 -11.94 -19.62 -8.94
CA ALA A 110 -11.20 -20.38 -9.96
C ALA A 110 -11.94 -20.46 -11.32
N SER A 111 -13.10 -19.82 -11.46
CA SER A 111 -13.90 -19.73 -12.69
C SER A 111 -13.52 -18.51 -13.52
#